data_AF-A0A958RRW3-F1
#
_entry.id   AF-A0A958RRW3-F1
#
_cell.length_a   1.000
_cell.length_b   1.000
_cell.length_c   1.000
_cell.angle_alpha   90.00
_cell.angle_beta   90.00
_cell.angle_gamma   90.00
#
_symmetry.space_group_name_H-M   'P 1'
#
loop_
_entity.id
_entity.type
_entity.pdbx_description
1 polymer ?
#
loop_
_entity_poly.entity_id
_entity_poly.type
_entity_poly.pdbx_seq_one_letter_code
_entity_poly.pdbx_strand_id
1 'polypeptide(L)'
;MLIRQFNAFKNFQSALNKLEEFLSTPLVDDRDKAGVMHAFKYSFETCWNYIQKAVESHSKQVGSPKQAFKAAFELGWIKESEQEAWLKMIEDRNLT
;
A
#
# COMPACT_ATOMS: atom_id res chain seq x y z
N MET A 1 -18.76 -10.78 1.14
CA MET A 1 -17.63 -10.32 0.29
C MET A 1 -17.40 -8.82 0.42
N LEU A 2 -18.43 -7.98 0.23
CA LEU A 2 -18.33 -6.50 0.26
C LEU A 2 -17.81 -5.89 1.57
N ILE A 3 -18.22 -6.41 2.74
CA ILE A 3 -17.79 -5.88 4.05
C ILE A 3 -16.28 -5.99 4.26
N ARG A 4 -15.66 -7.09 3.78
CA ARG A 4 -14.20 -7.31 3.93
C ARG A 4 -13.40 -6.30 3.11
N GLN A 5 -13.82 -6.06 1.87
CA GLN A 5 -13.21 -5.04 0.99
C GLN A 5 -13.34 -3.65 1.59
N PHE A 6 -14.54 -3.31 2.10
CA PHE A 6 -14.79 -2.02 2.74
C PHE A 6 -13.90 -1.80 3.98
N ASN A 7 -13.77 -2.80 4.84
CA ASN A 7 -12.89 -2.70 6.02
C ASN A 7 -11.42 -2.58 5.61
N ALA A 8 -10.97 -3.35 4.60
CA ALA A 8 -9.61 -3.24 4.09
C ALA A 8 -9.32 -1.84 3.50
N PHE A 9 -10.27 -1.27 2.77
CA PHE A 9 -10.18 0.10 2.26
C PHE A 9 -10.06 1.12 3.38
N LYS A 10 -10.91 1.03 4.41
CA LYS A 10 -10.84 1.92 5.60
C LYS A 10 -9.50 1.83 6.31
N ASN A 11 -8.96 0.62 6.46
CA ASN A 11 -7.65 0.42 7.09
C ASN A 11 -6.54 1.07 6.26
N PHE A 12 -6.55 0.88 4.93
CA PHE A 12 -5.61 1.52 4.03
C PHE A 12 -5.69 3.05 4.10
N GLN A 13 -6.90 3.61 4.02
CA GLN A 13 -7.12 5.05 4.11
C GLN A 13 -6.60 5.64 5.43
N SER A 14 -6.87 4.98 6.55
CA SER A 14 -6.36 5.39 7.86
C SER A 14 -4.83 5.36 7.93
N ALA A 15 -4.21 4.30 7.42
CA ALA A 15 -2.75 4.17 7.40
C ALA A 15 -2.08 5.20 6.49
N LEU A 16 -2.67 5.48 5.33
CA LEU A 16 -2.20 6.52 4.40
C LEU A 16 -2.29 7.91 5.03
N ASN A 17 -3.42 8.26 5.63
CA ASN A 17 -3.59 9.54 6.33
C ASN A 17 -2.54 9.73 7.44
N LYS A 18 -2.19 8.66 8.16
CA LYS A 18 -1.17 8.73 9.21
C LYS A 18 0.24 8.94 8.65
N LEU A 19 0.56 8.32 7.52
CA LEU A 19 1.81 8.57 6.81
C LEU A 19 1.89 10.03 6.34
N GLU A 20 0.83 10.56 5.75
CA GLU A 20 0.75 11.97 5.32
C GLU A 20 0.92 12.93 6.51
N GLU A 21 0.28 12.63 7.64
CA GLU A 21 0.46 13.39 8.89
C GLU A 21 1.93 13.43 9.30
N PHE A 22 2.62 12.28 9.33
CA PHE A 22 4.03 12.23 9.71
C PHE A 22 4.96 12.95 8.72
N LEU A 23 4.67 12.84 7.41
CA LEU A 23 5.42 13.56 6.38
C LEU A 23 5.18 15.08 6.41
N SER A 24 4.04 15.52 6.96
CA SER A 24 3.73 16.95 7.14
C SER A 24 4.44 17.59 8.34
N THR A 25 5.07 16.77 9.20
CA THR A 25 5.81 17.24 10.38
C THR A 25 7.33 17.23 10.14
N PRO A 26 8.10 18.20 10.68
CA PRO A 26 9.56 18.19 10.56
C PRO A 26 10.17 16.93 11.19
N LEU A 27 11.12 16.31 10.50
CA LEU A 27 11.91 15.19 11.02
C LEU A 27 13.14 15.75 11.73
N VAL A 28 13.17 15.66 13.06
CA VAL A 28 14.21 16.28 13.89
C VAL A 28 15.30 15.28 14.26
N ASP A 29 14.92 14.03 14.51
CA ASP A 29 15.84 12.99 14.96
C ASP A 29 15.56 11.63 14.30
N ASP A 30 16.34 10.62 14.68
CA ASP A 30 16.22 9.26 14.12
C ASP A 30 14.93 8.56 14.58
N ARG A 31 14.32 8.97 15.70
CA ARG A 31 13.02 8.45 16.13
C ARG A 31 11.93 8.92 15.17
N ASP A 32 11.97 10.16 14.72
CA ASP A 32 11.01 10.68 13.75
C ASP A 32 11.13 9.96 12.39
N LYS A 33 12.36 9.73 11.91
CA LYS A 33 12.63 8.93 10.70
C LYS A 33 12.09 7.50 10.84
N ALA A 34 12.32 6.86 11.98
CA ALA A 34 11.80 5.53 12.26
C ALA A 34 10.26 5.51 12.27
N GLY A 35 9.63 6.57 12.80
CA GLY A 35 8.18 6.76 12.77
C GLY A 35 7.62 6.81 11.35
N VAL A 36 8.21 7.63 10.48
CA VAL A 36 7.82 7.72 9.05
C VAL A 36 8.03 6.37 8.35
N MET A 37 9.18 5.73 8.56
CA MET A 37 9.47 4.43 7.95
C MET A 37 8.44 3.37 8.38
N HIS A 38 8.04 3.37 9.66
CA HIS A 38 7.02 2.47 10.15
C HIS A 38 5.65 2.78 9.54
N ALA A 39 5.25 4.05 9.50
CA ALA A 39 4.00 4.48 8.88
C ALA A 39 3.94 4.11 7.39
N PHE A 40 5.06 4.24 6.68
CA PHE A 40 5.18 3.80 5.28
C PHE A 40 4.98 2.30 5.14
N LYS A 41 5.70 1.49 5.93
CA LYS A 41 5.55 0.03 5.92
C LYS A 41 4.12 -0.39 6.22
N TYR A 42 3.48 0.23 7.20
CA TYR A 42 2.09 -0.06 7.54
C TYR A 42 1.08 0.37 6.45
N SER A 43 1.28 1.54 5.84
CA SER A 43 0.47 1.99 4.71
C SER A 43 0.61 1.06 3.50
N PHE A 44 1.83 0.63 3.19
CA PHE A 44 2.09 -0.37 2.15
C PHE A 44 1.36 -1.69 2.45
N GLU A 45 1.50 -2.22 3.66
CA GLU A 45 0.90 -3.49 4.08
C GLU A 45 -0.63 -3.45 3.95
N THR A 46 -1.26 -2.37 4.39
CA THR A 46 -2.72 -2.21 4.28
C THR A 46 -3.17 -1.98 2.83
N CYS A 47 -2.37 -1.29 2.01
CA CYS A 47 -2.63 -1.08 0.58
C CYS A 47 -2.70 -2.41 -0.19
N TRP A 48 -1.67 -3.25 -0.10
CA TRP A 48 -1.66 -4.49 -0.87
C TRP A 48 -2.70 -5.49 -0.36
N ASN A 49 -3.04 -5.47 0.93
CA ASN A 49 -4.16 -6.23 1.49
C ASN A 49 -5.50 -5.78 0.91
N TYR A 50 -5.74 -4.47 0.77
CA TYR A 50 -6.92 -3.95 0.09
C TYR A 50 -6.98 -4.42 -1.36
N ILE A 51 -5.88 -4.30 -2.10
CA ILE A 51 -5.79 -4.76 -3.50
C ILE A 51 -6.10 -6.26 -3.58
N GLN A 52 -5.50 -7.09 -2.71
CA GLN A 52 -5.79 -8.52 -2.64
C GLN A 52 -7.30 -8.79 -2.52
N LYS A 53 -7.99 -8.12 -1.58
CA LYS A 53 -9.43 -8.30 -1.40
C LYS A 53 -10.26 -7.78 -2.57
N ALA A 54 -9.78 -6.75 -3.26
CA ALA A 54 -10.44 -6.22 -4.45
C ALA A 54 -10.26 -7.15 -5.68
N VAL A 55 -9.10 -7.78 -5.86
CA VAL A 55 -8.89 -8.72 -6.99
C VAL A 55 -9.55 -10.07 -6.76
N GLU A 56 -9.77 -10.48 -5.51
CA GLU A 56 -10.55 -11.69 -5.17
C GLU A 56 -11.97 -11.66 -5.77
N SER A 57 -12.59 -10.48 -5.95
CA SER A 57 -13.90 -10.38 -6.63
C SER A 57 -13.85 -10.58 -8.14
N HIS A 58 -12.65 -10.64 -8.72
CA HIS A 58 -12.42 -10.93 -10.14
C HIS A 58 -11.95 -12.38 -10.35
N SER A 59 -12.20 -13.27 -9.37
CA SER A 59 -11.73 -14.67 -9.35
C SER A 59 -10.21 -14.82 -9.47
N LYS A 60 -9.43 -13.76 -9.17
CA LYS A 60 -7.97 -13.82 -9.08
C LYS A 60 -7.56 -13.95 -7.61
N GLN A 61 -6.84 -15.01 -7.28
CA GLN A 61 -6.20 -15.19 -5.96
C GLN A 61 -4.75 -14.70 -6.06
N VAL A 62 -4.34 -13.80 -5.17
CA VAL A 62 -2.97 -13.28 -5.10
C VAL A 62 -2.40 -13.51 -3.70
N GLY A 63 -1.19 -14.06 -3.61
CA GLY A 63 -0.57 -14.45 -2.34
C GLY A 63 0.59 -13.56 -1.90
N SER A 64 0.90 -12.51 -2.65
CA SER A 64 2.01 -11.61 -2.35
C SER A 64 1.74 -10.17 -2.83
N PRO A 65 2.40 -9.16 -2.26
CA PRO A 65 2.27 -7.78 -2.73
C PRO A 65 2.58 -7.65 -4.23
N LYS A 66 3.66 -8.28 -4.71
CA LYS A 66 4.04 -8.26 -6.13
C LYS A 66 2.94 -8.82 -7.03
N GLN A 67 2.30 -9.92 -6.64
CA GLN A 67 1.17 -10.47 -7.40
C GLN A 67 -0.07 -9.57 -7.34
N ALA A 68 -0.35 -8.96 -6.18
CA ALA A 68 -1.47 -8.05 -6.00
C ALA A 68 -1.34 -6.81 -6.91
N PHE A 69 -0.19 -6.13 -6.87
CA PHE A 69 0.07 -4.97 -7.73
C PHE A 69 0.11 -5.35 -9.21
N LYS A 70 0.69 -6.50 -9.59
CA LYS A 70 0.63 -7.02 -10.96
C LYS A 70 -0.83 -7.15 -11.44
N ALA A 71 -1.70 -7.74 -10.63
CA ALA A 71 -3.11 -7.88 -10.97
C ALA A 71 -3.82 -6.51 -11.10
N ALA A 72 -3.48 -5.54 -10.24
CA ALA A 72 -4.01 -4.17 -10.33
C ALA A 72 -3.59 -3.46 -11.64
N PHE A 73 -2.35 -3.66 -12.11
CA PHE A 73 -1.91 -3.17 -13.42
C PHE A 73 -2.68 -3.83 -14.57
N GLU A 74 -2.81 -5.15 -14.55
CA GLU A 74 -3.55 -5.90 -15.59
C GLU A 74 -5.04 -5.49 -15.66
N LEU A 75 -5.62 -5.05 -14.55
CA LEU A 75 -7.00 -4.56 -14.47
C LEU A 75 -7.12 -3.06 -14.77
N GLY A 76 -6.01 -2.36 -15.03
CA GLY A 76 -5.99 -0.93 -15.35
C GLY A 76 -6.30 -0.01 -14.18
N TRP A 77 -6.17 -0.48 -12.92
CA TRP A 77 -6.44 0.34 -11.73
C TRP A 77 -5.31 1.32 -11.43
N ILE A 78 -4.10 0.95 -11.83
CA ILE A 78 -2.92 1.81 -11.76
C ILE A 78 -2.55 2.18 -13.19
N LYS A 79 -2.31 3.47 -13.43
CA LYS A 79 -1.95 3.96 -14.76
C LYS A 79 -0.55 3.46 -15.13
N GLU A 80 -0.35 3.19 -16.42
CA GLU A 80 0.97 2.79 -16.94
C GLU A 80 2.07 3.81 -16.60
N SER A 81 1.73 5.10 -16.63
CA SER A 81 2.64 6.20 -16.24
C SER A 81 3.11 6.15 -14.78
N GLU A 82 2.42 5.41 -13.91
CA GLU A 82 2.73 5.29 -12.48
C GLU A 82 3.44 3.96 -12.15
N GLN A 83 3.49 3.02 -13.11
CA GLN A 83 3.95 1.64 -12.86
C GLN A 83 5.36 1.57 -12.27
N GLU A 84 6.29 2.36 -12.78
CA GLU A 84 7.67 2.39 -12.29
C GLU A 84 7.74 2.83 -10.82
N ALA A 85 6.97 3.86 -10.42
CA ALA A 85 6.94 4.34 -9.06
C ALA A 85 6.40 3.28 -8.08
N TRP A 86 5.35 2.57 -8.47
CA TRP A 86 4.79 1.48 -7.67
C TRP A 86 5.75 0.28 -7.58
N LEU A 87 6.45 -0.08 -8.66
CA LEU A 87 7.46 -1.13 -8.64
C LEU A 87 8.60 -0.79 -7.67
N LYS A 88 9.10 0.45 -7.73
CA LYS A 88 10.11 0.94 -6.80
C LYS A 88 9.63 0.89 -5.35
N MET A 89 8.40 1.32 -5.08
CA MET A 89 7.82 1.25 -3.73
C MET A 89 7.73 -0.19 -3.21
N ILE A 90 7.40 -1.15 -4.07
CA ILE A 90 7.38 -2.59 -3.72
C ILE A 90 8.78 -3.09 -3.35
N GLU A 91 9.85 -2.56 -3.96
CA GLU A 91 11.24 -2.90 -3.64
C GLU A 91 11.68 -2.23 -2.33
N ASP A 92 11.36 -0.95 -2.17
CA ASP A 92 11.72 -0.12 -1.01
C ASP A 92 11.15 -0.66 0.32
N ARG A 93 10.07 -1.45 0.27
CA ARG A 93 9.49 -2.09 1.47
C ARG A 93 10.49 -2.97 2.24
N ASN A 94 11.48 -3.53 1.54
CA ASN A 94 12.49 -4.42 2.09
C ASN A 94 13.77 -3.67 2.52
N LEU A 95 13.86 -2.36 2.24
CA LEU A 95 14.95 -1.54 2.69
C LEU A 95 14.68 -1.16 4.15
N THR A 96 15.55 -1.65 5.04
CA THR A 96 15.51 -1.44 6.49
C THR A 96 16.77 -0.70 6.89
#